data_AF-A0A382FLA1-F1
#
_entry.id   AF-A0A382FLA1-F1
#
_cell.length_a   1.000
_cell.length_b   1.000
_cell.length_c   1.000
_cell.angle_alpha   90.00
_cell.angle_beta   90.00
_cell.angle_gamma   90.00
#
_symmetry.space_group_name_H-M   'P 1'
#
loop_
_entity.id
_entity.type
_entity.pdbx_description
1 polymer ?
#
loop_
_entity_poly.entity_id
_entity_poly.type
_entity_poly.pdbx_seq_one_letter_code
_entity_poly.pdbx_strand_id
1 'polypeptide(L)' 'MVFTQKQNLLLKRLNSTLLFKAVSIAKLPLAFITGLKIDECNGNECVTSVRMKYLNKNPFGSTYFA' A
#
# COMPACT_ATOMS: atom_id res chain seq x y z
N MET A 1 17.12 -7.89 -10.55
CA MET A 1 16.49 -9.16 -10.13
C MET A 1 15.62 -9.67 -11.28
N VAL A 2 15.67 -10.96 -11.63
CA VAL A 2 14.84 -11.52 -12.72
C VAL A 2 13.59 -12.16 -12.14
N PHE A 3 12.41 -11.66 -12.52
CA PHE A 3 11.12 -12.19 -12.05
C PHE A 3 10.52 -13.21 -13.00
N THR A 4 9.88 -14.22 -12.40
CA THR A 4 9.00 -15.14 -13.13
C THR A 4 7.79 -14.40 -13.69
N GLN A 5 7.14 -14.98 -14.71
CA GLN A 5 5.92 -14.41 -15.29
C GLN A 5 4.81 -14.18 -14.25
N LYS A 6 4.66 -15.11 -13.28
CA LYS A 6 3.68 -15.00 -12.20
C LYS A 6 3.98 -13.81 -11.27
N GLN A 7 5.26 -13.58 -10.96
CA GLN A 7 5.68 -12.43 -10.15
C GLN A 7 5.44 -11.11 -10.89
N ASN A 8 5.75 -11.03 -12.18
CA ASN A 8 5.45 -9.84 -12.99
C ASN A 8 3.95 -9.53 -13.04
N LEU A 9 3.10 -10.56 -13.16
CA LEU A 9 1.65 -10.41 -13.10
C LEU A 9 1.20 -9.89 -11.72
N LEU A 10 1.80 -10.39 -10.65
CA LEU A 10 1.50 -9.92 -9.30
C LEU A 10 1.89 -8.45 -9.12
N LEU A 11 3.10 -8.06 -9.52
CA LEU A 11 3.56 -6.67 -9.48
C LEU A 11 2.63 -5.75 -10.26
N LYS A 12 2.17 -6.17 -11.45
CA LYS A 12 1.16 -5.42 -12.22
C LYS A 12 -0.16 -5.23 -11.46
N ARG A 13 -0.60 -6.24 -10.71
CA ARG A 13 -1.82 -6.16 -9.89
C ARG A 13 -1.63 -5.27 -8.65
N LEU A 14 -0.47 -5.34 -8.01
CA LEU A 14 -0.13 -4.50 -6.85
C LEU A 14 -0.06 -3.02 -7.23
N ASN A 15 0.52 -2.70 -8.39
CA ASN A 15 0.56 -1.35 -8.93
C ASN A 15 -0.81 -0.83 -9.42
N SER A 16 -1.83 -1.69 -9.53
CA SER A 16 -3.19 -1.24 -9.85
C SER A 16 -3.91 -0.79 -8.59
N THR A 17 -4.12 0.53 -8.46
CA THR A 17 -4.80 1.11 -7.30
C THR A 17 -6.20 0.53 -7.08
N LEU A 18 -6.95 0.25 -8.15
CA LEU A 18 -8.31 -0.31 -8.04
C LEU A 18 -8.28 -1.73 -7.48
N LEU A 19 -7.41 -2.59 -8.03
CA LEU A 19 -7.29 -3.98 -7.57
C LEU A 19 -6.74 -4.05 -6.15
N PHE A 20 -5.73 -3.25 -5.84
CA PHE A 20 -5.16 -3.20 -4.49
C PHE A 20 -6.21 -2.76 -3.46
N LYS A 21 -7.03 -1.74 -3.76
CA LYS A 21 -8.13 -1.33 -2.88
C LYS A 21 -9.19 -2.41 -2.72
N ALA A 22 -9.61 -3.06 -3.80
CA ALA A 22 -10.61 -4.12 -3.74
C ALA A 22 -10.15 -5.29 -2.85
N VAL A 23 -8.90 -5.73 -3.03
CA VAL A 23 -8.29 -6.76 -2.17
C VAL A 23 -8.14 -6.26 -0.73
N SER A 24 -7.77 -5.00 -0.53
CA SER A 24 -7.61 -4.43 0.81
C SER A 24 -8.92 -4.41 1.58
N ILE A 25 -10.05 -4.07 0.96
CA ILE A 25 -11.36 -4.13 1.61
C ILE A 25 -11.65 -5.55 2.13
N ALA A 26 -11.31 -6.58 1.33
CA ALA A 26 -11.62 -7.97 1.67
C ALA A 26 -10.60 -8.64 2.62
N LYS A 27 -9.31 -8.26 2.54
CA LYS A 27 -8.20 -8.98 3.18
C LYS A 27 -7.32 -8.12 4.10
N LEU A 28 -7.30 -6.81 3.88
CA LEU A 28 -6.48 -5.85 4.65
C LEU A 28 -7.34 -4.63 5.04
N PRO A 29 -8.43 -4.83 5.80
CA PRO A 29 -9.40 -3.77 6.07
C PRO A 29 -8.75 -2.55 6.73
N LEU A 30 -7.74 -2.78 7.58
CA LEU A 30 -6.98 -1.68 8.19
C LEU A 30 -6.19 -0.86 7.16
N ALA A 31 -5.55 -1.50 6.17
CA ALA A 31 -4.86 -0.80 5.09
C ALA A 31 -5.82 0.09 4.28
N PHE A 32 -7.05 -0.40 4.06
CA PHE A 32 -8.08 0.39 3.40
C PHE A 32 -8.52 1.60 4.26
N ILE A 33 -8.79 1.38 5.55
CA ILE A 33 -9.28 2.42 6.47
C ILE A 33 -8.23 3.51 6.71
N THR A 34 -6.95 3.14 6.89
CA THR A 34 -5.86 4.11 7.06
C THR A 34 -5.55 4.86 5.76
N GLY A 35 -6.06 4.37 4.62
CA GLY A 35 -5.80 4.95 3.31
C GLY A 35 -4.39 4.68 2.82
N LEU A 36 -3.81 3.53 3.18
CA LEU A 36 -2.56 3.03 2.61
C LEU A 36 -2.75 2.78 1.11
N LYS A 37 -1.79 3.25 0.30
CA LYS A 37 -1.71 2.94 -1.12
C LYS A 37 -0.28 2.60 -1.51
N ILE A 38 -0.16 1.79 -2.56
CA ILE A 38 1.08 1.55 -3.28
C ILE A 38 1.17 2.62 -4.36
N ASP A 39 2.25 3.40 -4.34
CA ASP A 39 2.56 4.37 -5.40
C ASP A 39 3.40 3.71 -6.50
N GLU A 40 4.38 2.90 -6.11
CA GLU A 40 5.16 2.07 -7.02
C GLU A 40 5.63 0.80 -6.31
N CYS A 41 5.59 -0.34 -6.99
CA CYS A 41 6.16 -1.59 -6.51
C CYS A 41 6.91 -2.27 -7.64
N ASN A 42 8.23 -2.40 -7.45
CA ASN A 42 9.13 -3.05 -8.38
C ASN A 42 10.02 -4.05 -7.62
N GLY A 43 11.08 -4.54 -8.26
CA GLY A 43 11.93 -5.57 -7.66
C GLY A 43 12.97 -5.10 -6.67
N ASN A 44 13.21 -3.79 -6.60
CA ASN A 44 14.17 -3.19 -5.71
C ASN A 44 13.45 -2.55 -4.51
N GLU A 45 12.29 -1.95 -4.75
CA GLU A 45 11.56 -1.21 -3.74
C GLU A 45 10.03 -1.26 -3.91
N CYS A 46 9.34 -0.91 -2.82
CA CYS A 46 7.91 -0.68 -2.80
C CYS A 46 7.65 0.66 -2.11
N VAL A 47 7.33 1.67 -2.91
CA VAL A 47 6.98 3.00 -2.45
C VAL A 47 5.50 3.01 -2.08
N THR A 48 5.21 3.37 -0.84
CA THR A 48 3.85 3.44 -0.31
C THR A 48 3.59 4.79 0.33
N SER A 49 2.33 5.19 0.36
CA SER A 49 1.91 6.40 1.07
C SER A 49 0.64 6.15 1.86
N VAL A 50 0.47 6.91 2.93
CA VAL A 50 -0.69 6.87 3.80
C VAL A 50 -1.21 8.29 4.01
N ARG A 51 -2.53 8.44 4.12
CA ARG A 51 -3.15 9.75 4.38
C ARG A 51 -2.92 10.14 5.83
N MET A 52 -2.38 11.33 6.08
CA MET A 52 -2.21 11.86 7.45
C MET A 52 -3.56 12.28 8.05
N LYS A 53 -4.36 11.30 8.46
CA LYS A 53 -5.67 11.43 9.12
C LYS A 53 -5.57 10.98 10.58
N TYR A 54 -6.68 11.09 11.31
CA TYR A 54 -6.78 10.74 12.73
C TYR A 54 -6.05 9.45 13.11
N LEU A 55 -6.28 8.34 12.40
CA LEU A 55 -5.65 7.05 12.71
C LEU A 55 -4.14 6.99 12.48
N ASN A 56 -3.59 7.86 11.62
CA ASN A 56 -2.16 7.86 11.28
C ASN A 56 -1.39 8.97 11.99
N LYS A 57 -2.07 9.80 12.81
CA LYS A 57 -1.48 10.90 13.57
C LYS A 57 -1.30 10.54 15.04
N ASN A 58 -0.16 10.89 15.64
CA ASN A 58 0.00 10.90 17.10
C ASN A 58 -0.58 12.19 17.72
N PRO A 59 -0.62 12.30 19.06
CA PRO A 59 -1.03 13.52 19.77
C PRO A 59 -0.19 14.77 19.46
N PHE A 60 1.01 14.60 18.88
CA PHE A 60 1.90 15.69 18.46
C PHE A 60 1.65 16.13 17.01
N GLY A 61 0.69 15.52 16.32
CA GLY A 61 0.32 15.87 14.94
C GLY A 61 1.25 15.33 13.86
N SER A 62 2.22 14.48 14.20
CA SER A 62 3.10 13.77 13.26
C SER A 62 2.66 12.32 13.06
N THR A 63 3.39 11.55 12.25
CA THR A 63 3.11 10.12 12.00
C THR A 63 3.15 9.34 13.31
N TYR A 64 2.17 8.45 13.54
CA TYR A 64 1.97 7.84 14.87
C TYR A 64 3.21 7.16 15.47
N PHE A 65 4.00 6.47 14.64
CA PHE A 65 5.25 5.77 15.00
C PHE A 65 6.46 6.28 14.17
N ALA A 66 6.51 7.59 13.89
CA ALA A 66 7.69 8.20 13.25
C ALA A 66 8.92 8.19 14.16
#